data_AF-A0A925IFM6-F1
#
_entry.id   AF-A0A925IFM6-F1
#
_cell.length_a   1.000
_cell.length_b   1.000
_cell.length_c   1.000
_cell.angle_alpha   90.00
_cell.angle_beta   90.00
_cell.angle_gamma   90.00
#
_symmetry.space_group_name_H-M   'P 1'
#
loop_
_entity.id
_entity.type
_entity.pdbx_description
1 polymer ?
#
loop_
_entity_poly.entity_id
_entity_poly.type
_entity_poly.pdbx_seq_one_letter_code
_entity_poly.pdbx_strand_id
1 'polypeptide(L)'
;VYDSRYYKTFQYEYISNMPNATSTSYTWTAAAAAWWNLNKPPGQPAVTAGSKRILTGQRALIYLENQKDEALDSTMVMSMPFQFMVRWVLSSVTGRYYYRLWHNGTNMGLVTGMTAPYLSSKKLVDPLKGGSSDEGNFNSESGTRDAILMRLAETYLVRAEAYGRKGQYALAVNDINVLRQRAAYKSGESRANVLVEWEPKAALLAPSEKVAPAYPANGDAYTKMTVTENHFTPGTPQAIAEGYIPTALSKPDMFIHFIYNERVREFLSEGIAWEDQHNAGILYDRVIYLNQMASDRAGRWPIAFNTVNGNGQDGNGKGQMKKHYTFRPWPNIYLVQLTDADGKPLEATARQAYQNPGY
;
A
#
# COMPACT_ATOMS: atom_id res chain seq x y z
N VAL A 1 7.01 0.98 9.98
CA VAL A 1 6.94 0.89 11.45
C VAL A 1 6.81 2.23 12.16
N TYR A 2 7.39 3.32 11.64
CA TYR A 2 7.28 4.67 12.22
C TYR A 2 6.10 5.49 11.68
N ASP A 3 5.74 5.27 10.40
CA ASP A 3 4.59 5.89 9.75
C ASP A 3 3.30 5.13 10.09
N SER A 4 2.31 5.84 10.63
CA SER A 4 1.04 5.25 11.02
C SER A 4 0.00 5.18 9.90
N ARG A 5 0.20 5.89 8.77
CA ARG A 5 -0.81 6.10 7.72
C ARG A 5 -1.33 4.81 7.11
N TYR A 6 -0.44 3.88 6.74
CA TYR A 6 -0.83 2.62 6.09
C TYR A 6 -1.74 1.76 6.97
N TYR A 7 -1.29 1.47 8.20
CA TYR A 7 -2.01 0.60 9.13
C TYR A 7 -3.26 1.27 9.75
N LYS A 8 -3.33 2.61 9.75
CA LYS A 8 -4.58 3.33 10.06
C LYS A 8 -5.57 3.33 8.90
N THR A 9 -5.10 3.22 7.66
CA THR A 9 -5.97 3.29 6.46
C THR A 9 -6.58 1.94 6.10
N PHE A 10 -5.80 0.87 6.14
CA PHE A 10 -6.18 -0.41 5.57
C PHE A 10 -6.62 -1.44 6.60
N GLN A 11 -7.51 -2.36 6.19
CA GLN A 11 -7.92 -3.52 6.96
C GLN A 11 -6.91 -4.66 6.77
N TYR A 12 -5.85 -4.64 7.57
CA TYR A 12 -4.72 -5.58 7.49
C TYR A 12 -4.98 -6.94 8.16
N GLU A 13 -6.02 -7.04 8.98
CA GLU A 13 -6.38 -8.22 9.77
C GLU A 13 -7.90 -8.37 9.81
N TYR A 14 -8.42 -9.58 9.72
CA TYR A 14 -9.85 -9.86 9.88
C TYR A 14 -10.05 -10.86 11.01
N ILE A 15 -11.06 -10.61 11.84
CA ILE A 15 -11.49 -11.50 12.91
C ILE A 15 -12.70 -12.29 12.41
N SER A 16 -12.71 -13.59 12.69
CA SER A 16 -13.81 -14.47 12.30
C SER A 16 -15.07 -14.13 13.07
N ASN A 17 -16.16 -13.87 12.35
CA ASN A 17 -17.51 -13.83 12.90
C ASN A 17 -18.31 -15.12 12.60
N MET A 18 -17.68 -16.13 11.97
CA MET A 18 -18.35 -17.38 11.63
C MET A 18 -18.75 -18.13 12.90
N PRO A 19 -20.03 -18.51 13.10
CA PRO A 19 -20.44 -19.33 14.24
C PRO A 19 -19.80 -20.71 14.20
N ASN A 20 -19.42 -21.26 15.37
CA ASN A 20 -18.82 -22.60 15.45
C ASN A 20 -19.70 -23.69 14.79
N ALA A 21 -21.02 -23.63 14.99
CA ALA A 21 -21.96 -24.63 14.46
C ALA A 21 -22.07 -24.64 12.93
N THR A 22 -21.80 -23.51 12.27
CA THR A 22 -21.94 -23.33 10.81
C THR A 22 -20.62 -22.91 10.15
N SER A 23 -19.49 -23.18 10.80
CA SER A 23 -18.19 -22.73 10.33
C SER A 23 -17.81 -23.36 8.99
N THR A 24 -17.67 -22.51 7.97
CA THR A 24 -17.16 -22.88 6.64
C THR A 24 -15.64 -22.80 6.57
N SER A 25 -14.94 -22.61 7.71
CA SER A 25 -13.48 -22.66 7.76
C SER A 25 -12.95 -23.95 7.14
N TYR A 26 -11.83 -23.83 6.44
CA TYR A 26 -11.01 -24.95 6.04
C TYR A 26 -10.42 -25.68 7.26
N THR A 27 -9.95 -26.90 7.04
CA THR A 27 -9.50 -27.81 8.08
C THR A 27 -7.98 -27.93 8.11
N TRP A 28 -7.45 -28.33 9.28
CA TRP A 28 -6.05 -28.69 9.42
C TRP A 28 -5.71 -29.95 8.61
N THR A 29 -4.66 -29.88 7.80
CA THR A 29 -4.03 -31.10 7.27
C THR A 29 -3.13 -31.72 8.34
N ALA A 30 -2.79 -33.00 8.23
CA ALA A 30 -1.89 -33.67 9.16
C ALA A 30 -0.53 -32.95 9.26
N ALA A 31 0.04 -32.55 8.12
CA ALA A 31 1.32 -31.83 8.07
C ALA A 31 1.25 -30.45 8.75
N ALA A 32 0.21 -29.66 8.47
CA ALA A 32 0.05 -28.34 9.07
C ALA A 32 -0.19 -28.42 10.59
N ALA A 33 -0.99 -29.39 11.05
CA ALA A 33 -1.24 -29.60 12.48
C ALA A 33 0.05 -30.01 13.21
N ALA A 34 0.84 -30.92 12.64
CA ALA A 34 2.11 -31.33 13.21
C ALA A 34 3.09 -30.15 13.32
N TRP A 35 3.21 -29.35 12.25
CA TRP A 35 4.06 -28.16 12.26
C TRP A 35 3.59 -27.15 13.32
N TRP A 36 2.29 -26.84 13.38
CA TRP A 36 1.73 -25.91 14.37
C TRP A 36 1.99 -26.39 15.79
N ASN A 37 1.69 -27.65 16.11
CA ASN A 37 1.86 -28.17 17.47
C ASN A 37 3.31 -28.12 17.95
N LEU A 38 4.27 -28.22 17.02
CA LEU A 38 5.70 -28.09 17.31
C LEU A 38 6.16 -26.62 17.47
N ASN A 39 5.57 -25.69 16.73
CA ASN A 39 6.08 -24.31 16.59
C ASN A 39 5.17 -23.22 17.18
N LYS A 40 3.99 -23.56 17.70
CA LYS A 40 3.04 -22.58 18.23
C LYS A 40 3.62 -21.78 19.40
N PRO A 41 3.26 -20.50 19.54
CA PRO A 41 3.64 -19.70 20.71
C PRO A 41 3.19 -20.34 22.04
N PRO A 42 3.90 -20.06 23.15
CA PRO A 42 3.46 -20.46 24.49
C PRO A 42 2.01 -20.06 24.78
N GLY A 43 1.24 -20.95 25.39
CA GLY A 43 -0.17 -20.72 25.72
C GLY A 43 -1.18 -20.95 24.60
N GLN A 44 -0.75 -21.11 23.34
CA GLN A 44 -1.66 -21.45 22.25
C GLN A 44 -2.07 -22.95 22.31
N PRO A 45 -3.32 -23.30 21.96
CA PRO A 45 -3.79 -24.68 22.02
C PRO A 45 -3.16 -25.54 20.91
N ALA A 46 -3.01 -26.83 21.19
CA ALA A 46 -2.71 -27.82 20.16
C ALA A 46 -3.93 -28.03 19.25
N VAL A 47 -3.68 -28.44 18.01
CA VAL A 47 -4.70 -28.69 16.99
C VAL A 47 -4.61 -30.11 16.47
N THR A 48 -5.71 -30.62 15.92
CA THR A 48 -5.81 -31.97 15.37
C THR A 48 -6.13 -31.91 13.89
N ALA A 49 -5.55 -32.82 13.11
CA ALA A 49 -5.90 -32.94 11.69
C ALA A 49 -7.43 -33.12 11.52
N GLY A 50 -8.00 -32.47 10.51
CA GLY A 50 -9.44 -32.46 10.25
C GLY A 50 -10.26 -31.46 11.06
N SER A 51 -9.73 -30.89 12.15
CA SER A 51 -10.44 -29.83 12.88
C SER A 51 -10.45 -28.51 12.10
N LYS A 52 -11.41 -27.64 12.41
CA LYS A 52 -11.54 -26.31 11.79
C LYS A 52 -10.35 -25.42 12.18
N ARG A 53 -9.82 -24.68 11.21
CA ARG A 53 -8.62 -23.87 11.37
C ARG A 53 -8.91 -22.48 11.95
N ILE A 54 -9.85 -21.76 11.33
CA ILE A 54 -10.33 -20.47 11.78
C ILE A 54 -11.51 -20.66 12.74
N LEU A 55 -11.35 -20.15 13.96
CA LEU A 55 -12.35 -20.24 15.03
C LEU A 55 -13.09 -18.92 15.22
N THR A 56 -14.32 -18.95 15.73
CA THR A 56 -15.10 -17.72 16.03
C THR A 56 -14.32 -16.80 16.97
N GLY A 57 -14.31 -15.50 16.68
CA GLY A 57 -13.61 -14.49 17.48
C GLY A 57 -12.09 -14.52 17.39
N GLN A 58 -11.52 -15.45 16.62
CA GLN A 58 -10.07 -15.53 16.36
C GLN A 58 -9.73 -14.91 15.01
N ARG A 59 -8.44 -14.61 14.83
CA ARG A 59 -7.89 -14.13 13.56
C ARG A 59 -8.24 -15.10 12.42
N ALA A 60 -8.77 -14.55 11.34
CA ALA A 60 -9.19 -15.28 10.13
C ALA A 60 -8.25 -15.03 8.95
N LEU A 61 -7.79 -13.79 8.78
CA LEU A 61 -7.01 -13.35 7.64
C LEU A 61 -5.99 -12.29 8.07
N ILE A 62 -4.76 -12.37 7.57
CA ILE A 62 -3.76 -11.28 7.65
C ILE A 62 -3.23 -10.98 6.26
N TYR A 63 -2.97 -9.71 5.97
CA TYR A 63 -2.22 -9.24 4.82
C TYR A 63 -0.79 -8.83 5.17
N LEU A 64 0.19 -9.32 4.40
CA LEU A 64 1.58 -8.86 4.45
C LEU A 64 2.12 -8.64 3.03
N GLU A 65 2.51 -7.39 2.74
CA GLU A 65 3.04 -6.97 1.43
C GLU A 65 4.58 -6.91 1.44
N ASN A 66 5.21 -8.01 1.83
CA ASN A 66 6.67 -8.14 1.88
C ASN A 66 7.32 -8.11 0.48
N GLN A 67 8.63 -7.89 0.45
CA GLN A 67 9.47 -8.05 -0.74
C GLN A 67 9.95 -9.48 -0.93
N LYS A 68 10.51 -9.79 -2.11
CA LYS A 68 10.97 -11.16 -2.43
C LYS A 68 12.14 -11.61 -1.56
N ASP A 69 13.05 -10.70 -1.24
CA ASP A 69 14.17 -10.92 -0.30
C ASP A 69 13.72 -11.00 1.17
N GLU A 70 12.48 -10.61 1.46
CA GLU A 70 11.82 -10.71 2.76
C GLU A 70 10.84 -11.90 2.81
N ALA A 71 10.99 -12.89 1.91
CA ALA A 71 10.06 -13.99 1.79
C ALA A 71 9.96 -14.84 3.07
N LEU A 72 8.74 -15.15 3.48
CA LEU A 72 8.50 -16.02 4.64
C LEU A 72 8.53 -17.50 4.25
N ASP A 73 8.94 -18.37 5.16
CA ASP A 73 8.95 -19.82 4.90
C ASP A 73 7.54 -20.33 4.58
N SER A 74 7.41 -21.07 3.47
CA SER A 74 6.13 -21.56 2.97
C SER A 74 5.45 -22.50 3.96
N THR A 75 6.21 -23.36 4.66
CA THR A 75 5.65 -24.31 5.62
C THR A 75 5.02 -23.58 6.79
N MET A 76 5.71 -22.55 7.30
CA MET A 76 5.20 -21.67 8.35
C MET A 76 3.89 -20.99 7.90
N VAL A 77 3.92 -20.27 6.78
CA VAL A 77 2.76 -19.52 6.25
C VAL A 77 1.55 -20.44 6.08
N MET A 78 1.78 -21.63 5.53
CA MET A 78 0.75 -22.60 5.22
C MET A 78 0.24 -23.38 6.45
N SER A 79 0.84 -23.16 7.63
CA SER A 79 0.49 -23.82 8.89
C SER A 79 -0.05 -22.88 9.97
N MET A 80 -0.24 -21.58 9.69
CA MET A 80 -0.83 -20.62 10.63
C MET A 80 -2.35 -20.82 10.84
N PRO A 81 -2.96 -20.61 12.02
CA PRO A 81 -4.39 -20.88 12.26
C PRO A 81 -5.36 -19.99 11.43
N PHE A 82 -4.83 -19.03 10.69
CA PHE A 82 -5.54 -18.12 9.79
C PHE A 82 -5.00 -18.24 8.37
N GLN A 83 -5.70 -17.64 7.42
CA GLN A 83 -5.20 -17.51 6.07
C GLN A 83 -4.18 -16.36 6.06
N PHE A 84 -2.92 -16.68 5.79
CA PHE A 84 -1.86 -15.67 5.79
C PHE A 84 -1.59 -15.24 4.34
N MET A 85 -2.09 -14.07 3.98
CA MET A 85 -1.94 -13.47 2.64
C MET A 85 -0.60 -12.77 2.53
N VAL A 86 0.44 -13.57 2.32
CA VAL A 86 1.82 -13.08 2.14
C VAL A 86 2.10 -12.91 0.65
N ARG A 87 2.76 -11.81 0.28
CA ARG A 87 3.10 -11.54 -1.12
C ARG A 87 4.15 -12.52 -1.65
N TRP A 88 5.23 -12.73 -0.90
CA TRP A 88 6.33 -13.63 -1.26
C TRP A 88 6.59 -14.67 -0.19
N VAL A 89 6.64 -15.93 -0.60
CA VAL A 89 6.99 -17.06 0.28
C VAL A 89 8.10 -17.90 -0.35
N LEU A 90 8.97 -18.46 0.48
CA LEU A 90 10.11 -19.29 0.09
C LEU A 90 9.90 -20.72 0.61
N SER A 91 10.04 -21.70 -0.26
CA SER A 91 10.17 -23.09 0.17
C SER A 91 11.62 -23.37 0.56
N SER A 92 11.88 -23.51 1.86
CA SER A 92 13.21 -23.90 2.38
C SER A 92 13.71 -25.25 1.84
N VAL A 93 12.79 -26.16 1.47
CA VAL A 93 13.12 -27.48 0.90
C VAL A 93 13.61 -27.37 -0.55
N THR A 94 12.96 -26.54 -1.37
CA THR A 94 13.23 -26.48 -2.83
C THR A 94 14.00 -25.24 -3.26
N GLY A 95 14.18 -24.25 -2.39
CA GLY A 95 14.73 -22.93 -2.72
C GLY A 95 13.82 -22.08 -3.62
N ARG A 96 12.58 -22.52 -3.87
CA ARG A 96 11.67 -21.84 -4.80
C ARG A 96 10.89 -20.73 -4.12
N TYR A 97 10.78 -19.59 -4.80
CA TYR A 97 9.95 -18.46 -4.40
C TYR A 97 8.58 -18.54 -5.07
N TYR A 98 7.53 -18.37 -4.29
CA TYR A 98 6.15 -18.35 -4.76
C TYR A 98 5.56 -16.97 -4.52
N TYR A 99 4.77 -16.51 -5.49
CA TYR A 99 3.97 -15.31 -5.35
C TYR A 99 2.57 -15.73 -4.91
N ARG A 100 2.14 -15.25 -3.74
CA ARG A 100 0.78 -15.39 -3.18
C ARG A 100 0.16 -16.79 -3.33
N LEU A 101 0.08 -17.52 -2.21
CA LEU A 101 -0.59 -18.83 -2.15
C LEU A 101 -1.83 -18.77 -1.28
N TRP A 102 -2.85 -19.53 -1.67
CA TRP A 102 -3.98 -19.86 -0.80
C TRP A 102 -3.61 -20.98 0.17
N HIS A 103 -4.36 -21.22 1.26
CA HIS A 103 -3.96 -22.18 2.30
C HIS A 103 -3.79 -23.64 1.83
N ASN A 104 -4.29 -23.98 0.64
CA ASN A 104 -4.18 -25.30 0.02
C ASN A 104 -3.08 -25.36 -1.06
N GLY A 105 -2.32 -24.27 -1.25
CA GLY A 105 -1.23 -24.15 -2.20
C GLY A 105 -1.65 -23.69 -3.58
N THR A 106 -2.93 -23.38 -3.81
CA THR A 106 -3.37 -22.85 -5.10
C THR A 106 -2.87 -21.43 -5.32
N ASN A 107 -2.62 -21.10 -6.58
CA ASN A 107 -2.11 -19.80 -6.99
C ASN A 107 -3.15 -18.71 -6.83
N MET A 108 -2.72 -17.55 -6.36
CA MET A 108 -3.56 -16.37 -6.20
C MET A 108 -2.91 -15.15 -6.86
N GLY A 109 -3.75 -14.30 -7.48
CA GLY A 109 -3.30 -13.01 -8.01
C GLY A 109 -3.33 -12.94 -9.54
N LEU A 110 -2.20 -12.49 -10.11
CA LEU A 110 -2.11 -11.93 -11.46
C LEU A 110 -2.60 -12.92 -12.54
N VAL A 111 -3.85 -12.74 -12.97
CA VAL A 111 -4.47 -13.53 -14.06
C VAL A 111 -4.48 -15.05 -13.75
N THR A 112 -4.61 -15.43 -12.47
CA THR A 112 -4.63 -16.85 -12.06
C THR A 112 -6.05 -17.44 -12.00
N GLY A 113 -7.08 -16.69 -12.44
CA GLY A 113 -8.48 -17.13 -12.47
C GLY A 113 -9.17 -17.18 -11.09
N MET A 114 -8.42 -17.07 -9.99
CA MET A 114 -8.96 -16.92 -8.64
C MET A 114 -9.06 -15.46 -8.25
N THR A 115 -10.21 -15.06 -7.68
CA THR A 115 -10.41 -13.72 -7.11
C THR A 115 -9.38 -13.50 -6.00
N ALA A 116 -8.41 -12.63 -6.23
CA ALA A 116 -7.45 -12.25 -5.21
C ALA A 116 -8.15 -11.28 -4.24
N PRO A 117 -8.29 -11.63 -2.96
CA PRO A 117 -8.80 -10.67 -2.00
C PRO A 117 -7.67 -9.66 -1.76
N TYR A 118 -7.77 -8.46 -2.34
CA TYR A 118 -6.84 -7.38 -2.07
C TYR A 118 -7.15 -6.73 -0.72
N LEU A 119 -6.13 -6.11 -0.13
CA LEU A 119 -6.27 -5.31 1.08
C LEU A 119 -7.35 -4.24 0.88
N SER A 120 -8.36 -4.22 1.75
CA SER A 120 -9.45 -3.25 1.69
C SER A 120 -9.13 -2.01 2.54
N SER A 121 -9.75 -0.88 2.19
CA SER A 121 -9.69 0.31 3.02
C SER A 121 -10.68 0.22 4.16
N LYS A 122 -10.24 0.54 5.38
CA LYS A 122 -11.12 0.79 6.53
C LYS A 122 -11.29 2.27 6.85
N LYS A 123 -10.57 3.15 6.14
CA LYS A 123 -10.51 4.59 6.43
C LYS A 123 -11.86 5.28 6.42
N LEU A 124 -12.74 4.85 5.52
CA LEU A 124 -14.09 5.40 5.31
C LEU A 124 -15.19 4.49 5.85
N VAL A 125 -14.84 3.40 6.56
CA VAL A 125 -15.85 2.56 7.21
C VAL A 125 -16.51 3.40 8.29
N ASP A 126 -17.83 3.51 8.20
CA ASP A 126 -18.63 4.20 9.19
C ASP A 126 -18.99 3.24 10.33
N PRO A 127 -18.59 3.53 11.59
CA PRO A 127 -19.02 2.73 12.72
C PRO A 127 -20.54 2.76 12.95
N LEU A 128 -21.24 3.79 12.49
CA LEU A 128 -22.70 3.97 12.60
C LEU A 128 -23.44 3.58 11.31
N LYS A 129 -22.80 2.78 10.45
CA LYS A 129 -23.41 2.27 9.22
C LYS A 129 -24.69 1.50 9.57
N GLY A 130 -25.82 1.90 8.97
CA GLY A 130 -27.15 1.42 9.37
C GLY A 130 -28.03 2.48 10.05
N GLY A 131 -27.45 3.59 10.49
CA GLY A 131 -28.15 4.64 11.24
C GLY A 131 -28.60 4.18 12.63
N SER A 132 -29.34 5.04 13.35
CA SER A 132 -29.77 4.78 14.74
C SER A 132 -30.73 3.61 14.90
N SER A 133 -31.29 3.07 13.82
CA SER A 133 -32.28 1.99 13.85
C SER A 133 -31.74 0.62 13.47
N ASP A 134 -30.53 0.49 12.92
CA ASP A 134 -30.05 -0.80 12.40
C ASP A 134 -28.53 -0.93 12.31
N GLU A 135 -27.81 -0.68 13.42
CA GLU A 135 -26.33 -0.84 13.51
C GLU A 135 -25.83 -2.28 13.26
N GLY A 136 -26.73 -3.25 13.06
CA GLY A 136 -26.40 -4.63 12.67
C GLY A 136 -26.36 -4.88 11.15
N ASN A 137 -26.79 -3.91 10.34
CA ASN A 137 -26.94 -4.09 8.90
C ASN A 137 -25.70 -3.61 8.12
N PHE A 138 -24.70 -4.49 8.00
CA PHE A 138 -23.48 -4.25 7.22
C PHE A 138 -23.73 -3.95 5.73
N ASN A 139 -24.91 -4.30 5.20
CA ASN A 139 -25.33 -4.04 3.83
C ASN A 139 -26.03 -2.68 3.65
N SER A 140 -26.23 -1.90 4.72
CA SER A 140 -26.85 -0.58 4.63
C SER A 140 -26.01 0.38 3.77
N GLU A 141 -26.66 1.19 2.93
CA GLU A 141 -26.00 2.26 2.18
C GLU A 141 -26.01 3.60 2.93
N SER A 142 -26.75 3.67 4.06
CA SER A 142 -26.84 4.86 4.89
C SER A 142 -25.62 5.00 5.79
N GLY A 143 -24.87 6.07 5.60
CA GLY A 143 -23.74 6.49 6.42
C GLY A 143 -23.93 7.90 6.96
N THR A 144 -23.27 8.17 8.07
CA THR A 144 -23.20 9.42 8.84
C THR A 144 -21.89 10.17 8.64
N ARG A 145 -20.86 9.51 8.09
CA ARG A 145 -19.55 10.15 7.86
C ARG A 145 -19.59 11.13 6.70
N ASP A 146 -19.01 12.32 6.93
CA ASP A 146 -18.82 13.33 5.90
C ASP A 146 -17.94 12.82 4.74
N ALA A 147 -18.30 13.23 3.53
CA ALA A 147 -17.44 13.09 2.37
C ALA A 147 -16.36 14.18 2.38
N ILE A 148 -15.09 13.77 2.36
CA ILE A 148 -13.96 14.70 2.32
C ILE A 148 -13.78 15.19 0.88
N LEU A 149 -14.06 16.47 0.63
CA LEU A 149 -13.76 17.11 -0.65
C LEU A 149 -12.38 17.77 -0.66
N MET A 150 -12.00 18.43 0.43
CA MET A 150 -10.71 19.09 0.62
C MET A 150 -10.30 18.99 2.07
N ARG A 151 -8.99 18.96 2.34
CA ARG A 151 -8.48 19.03 3.71
C ARG A 151 -7.10 19.70 3.76
N LEU A 152 -6.79 20.32 4.90
CA LEU A 152 -5.60 21.16 5.07
C LEU A 152 -4.28 20.52 4.62
N ALA A 153 -4.13 19.20 4.76
CA ALA A 153 -2.93 18.51 4.29
C ALA A 153 -2.69 18.64 2.78
N GLU A 154 -3.76 18.74 1.99
CA GLU A 154 -3.69 18.99 0.55
C GLU A 154 -3.07 20.35 0.27
N THR A 155 -3.48 21.38 1.00
CA THR A 155 -2.89 22.72 0.90
C THR A 155 -1.38 22.71 1.15
N TYR A 156 -0.91 21.96 2.16
CA TYR A 156 0.51 21.79 2.41
C TYR A 156 1.24 21.13 1.24
N LEU A 157 0.67 20.06 0.66
CA LEU A 157 1.33 19.34 -0.43
C LEU A 157 1.27 20.09 -1.77
N VAL A 158 0.20 20.83 -2.04
CA VAL A 158 0.09 21.75 -3.19
C VAL A 158 1.13 22.86 -3.07
N ARG A 159 1.25 23.48 -1.89
CA ARG A 159 2.27 24.52 -1.65
C ARG A 159 3.70 23.96 -1.72
N ALA A 160 3.94 22.76 -1.18
CA ALA A 160 5.23 22.09 -1.28
C ALA A 160 5.61 21.79 -2.73
N GLU A 161 4.67 21.28 -3.55
CA GLU A 161 4.90 21.05 -4.97
C GLU A 161 5.25 22.36 -5.70
N ALA A 162 4.51 23.44 -5.43
CA ALA A 162 4.79 24.75 -6.00
C ALA A 162 6.20 25.26 -5.62
N TYR A 163 6.60 25.11 -4.35
CA TYR A 163 7.94 25.48 -3.90
C TYR A 163 9.03 24.69 -4.61
N GLY A 164 8.91 23.36 -4.68
CA GLY A 164 9.95 22.54 -5.31
C GLY A 164 10.01 22.72 -6.83
N ARG A 165 8.88 22.99 -7.51
CA ARG A 165 8.87 23.40 -8.93
C ARG A 165 9.61 24.72 -9.17
N LYS A 166 9.64 25.61 -8.17
CA LYS A 166 10.44 26.85 -8.17
C LYS A 166 11.89 26.65 -7.67
N GLY A 167 12.32 25.41 -7.42
CA GLY A 167 13.63 25.10 -6.86
C GLY A 167 13.79 25.47 -5.37
N GLN A 168 12.72 25.89 -4.69
CA GLN A 168 12.71 26.29 -3.28
C GLN A 168 12.54 25.07 -2.37
N TYR A 169 13.42 24.07 -2.53
CA TYR A 169 13.26 22.74 -1.91
C TYR A 169 13.21 22.76 -0.39
N ALA A 170 13.96 23.64 0.27
CA ALA A 170 13.90 23.78 1.73
C ALA A 170 12.49 24.14 2.24
N LEU A 171 11.77 25.02 1.53
CA LEU A 171 10.39 25.37 1.86
C LEU A 171 9.44 24.19 1.63
N ALA A 172 9.63 23.44 0.53
CA ALA A 172 8.86 22.23 0.27
C ALA A 172 9.06 21.17 1.35
N VAL A 173 10.32 20.95 1.78
CA VAL A 173 10.66 20.01 2.85
C VAL A 173 9.99 20.40 4.17
N ASN A 174 9.94 21.70 4.50
CA ASN A 174 9.25 22.18 5.70
C ASN A 174 7.77 21.81 5.69
N ASP A 175 7.07 22.05 4.57
CA ASP A 175 5.65 21.72 4.42
C ASP A 175 5.38 20.20 4.50
N ILE A 176 6.22 19.38 3.86
CA ILE A 176 6.10 17.92 3.90
C ILE A 176 6.30 17.40 5.33
N ASN A 177 7.27 17.96 6.05
CA ASN A 177 7.61 17.54 7.41
C ASN A 177 6.49 17.85 8.42
N VAL A 178 5.65 18.87 8.20
CA VAL A 178 4.44 19.08 9.02
C VAL A 178 3.53 17.86 8.97
N LEU A 179 3.30 17.31 7.78
CA LEU A 179 2.44 16.13 7.61
C LEU A 179 3.08 14.85 8.13
N ARG A 180 4.39 14.68 7.91
CA ARG A 180 5.12 13.54 8.45
C ARG A 180 5.19 13.58 9.98
N GLN A 181 5.29 14.75 10.59
CA GLN A 181 5.18 14.91 12.05
C GLN A 181 3.82 14.46 12.54
N ARG A 182 2.73 14.89 11.92
CA ARG A 182 1.38 14.44 12.30
C ARG A 182 1.21 12.92 12.12
N ALA A 183 1.75 12.37 11.03
CA ALA A 183 1.62 10.96 10.67
C ALA A 183 2.46 10.00 11.52
N ALA A 184 3.52 10.47 12.17
CA ALA A 184 4.38 9.64 13.00
C ALA A 184 3.64 9.08 14.22
N TYR A 185 3.90 7.80 14.55
CA TYR A 185 3.42 7.21 15.80
C TYR A 185 3.86 8.06 17.01
N LYS A 186 2.92 8.33 17.91
CA LYS A 186 3.14 9.12 19.12
C LYS A 186 3.51 8.24 20.30
N SER A 187 4.19 8.81 21.29
CA SER A 187 4.60 8.06 22.48
C SER A 187 3.39 7.38 23.15
N GLY A 188 3.50 6.09 23.42
CA GLY A 188 2.43 5.26 24.00
C GLY A 188 1.34 4.82 23.00
N GLU A 189 1.36 5.30 21.76
CA GLU A 189 0.41 4.89 20.74
C GLU A 189 0.61 3.41 20.36
N SER A 190 -0.48 2.65 20.34
CA SER A 190 -0.46 1.25 19.93
C SER A 190 -0.25 1.08 18.43
N ARG A 191 0.69 0.22 18.06
CA ARG A 191 0.88 -0.21 16.67
C ARG A 191 0.00 -1.41 16.33
N ALA A 192 -0.32 -1.55 15.05
CA ALA A 192 -0.99 -2.73 14.54
C ALA A 192 -0.16 -4.01 14.82
N ASN A 193 -0.82 -5.07 15.28
CA ASN A 193 -0.19 -6.36 15.56
C ASN A 193 0.62 -6.87 14.37
N VAL A 194 0.02 -6.83 13.17
CA VAL A 194 0.66 -7.30 11.93
C VAL A 194 1.95 -6.55 11.63
N LEU A 195 1.99 -5.24 11.91
CA LEU A 195 3.18 -4.41 11.71
C LEU A 195 4.34 -4.88 12.60
N VAL A 196 4.07 -5.28 13.85
CA VAL A 196 5.14 -5.62 14.79
C VAL A 196 5.52 -7.11 14.72
N GLU A 197 4.55 -7.97 14.50
CA GLU A 197 4.74 -9.42 14.42
C GLU A 197 5.41 -9.85 13.11
N TRP A 198 5.09 -9.21 11.97
CA TRP A 198 5.39 -9.79 10.65
C TRP A 198 6.13 -8.88 9.68
N GLU A 199 6.10 -7.55 9.84
CA GLU A 199 6.88 -6.67 8.95
C GLU A 199 8.38 -6.78 9.25
N PRO A 200 9.24 -6.98 8.24
CA PRO A 200 10.69 -7.04 8.42
C PRO A 200 11.27 -5.80 9.11
N LYS A 201 10.69 -4.63 8.82
CA LYS A 201 11.08 -3.36 9.45
C LYS A 201 10.80 -3.31 10.95
N ALA A 202 10.04 -4.25 11.53
CA ALA A 202 9.86 -4.36 12.98
C ALA A 202 11.19 -4.71 13.68
N ALA A 203 12.20 -5.22 12.97
CA ALA A 203 13.55 -5.38 13.48
C ALA A 203 14.15 -4.07 14.04
N LEU A 204 13.72 -2.91 13.52
CA LEU A 204 14.17 -1.60 13.96
C LEU A 204 13.55 -1.13 15.30
N LEU A 205 12.50 -1.80 15.78
CA LEU A 205 11.82 -1.47 17.04
C LEU A 205 12.58 -2.02 18.24
N ALA A 206 12.59 -1.27 19.34
CA ALA A 206 13.18 -1.70 20.60
C ALA A 206 12.41 -2.90 21.19
N PRO A 207 13.03 -3.74 22.05
CA PRO A 207 12.34 -4.85 22.70
C PRO A 207 11.08 -4.44 23.48
N SER A 208 11.09 -3.26 24.11
CA SER A 208 9.94 -2.71 24.84
C SER A 208 8.74 -2.39 23.94
N GLU A 209 8.97 -2.16 22.65
CA GLU A 209 7.91 -1.88 21.67
C GLU A 209 7.30 -3.17 21.07
N LYS A 210 7.91 -4.33 21.37
CA LYS A 210 7.47 -5.66 20.88
C LYS A 210 6.68 -6.44 21.93
N VAL A 211 6.21 -5.76 22.97
CA VAL A 211 5.42 -6.36 24.04
C VAL A 211 3.95 -6.36 23.64
N ALA A 212 3.42 -7.55 23.36
CA ALA A 212 2.00 -7.77 23.11
C ALA A 212 1.16 -7.53 24.38
N PRO A 213 -0.12 -7.14 24.26
CA PRO A 213 -0.86 -6.86 23.02
C PRO A 213 -0.79 -5.39 22.58
N ALA A 214 -0.23 -4.51 23.42
CA ALA A 214 -0.34 -3.07 23.22
C ALA A 214 0.62 -2.53 22.15
N TYR A 215 1.77 -3.18 21.94
CA TYR A 215 2.82 -2.77 21.00
C TYR A 215 3.09 -1.26 21.00
N PRO A 216 3.42 -0.68 22.17
CA PRO A 216 3.44 0.77 22.33
C PRO A 216 4.63 1.37 21.57
N ALA A 217 4.42 2.55 20.98
CA ALA A 217 5.51 3.38 20.48
C ALA A 217 6.32 3.99 21.63
N ASN A 218 7.63 3.81 21.58
CA ASN A 218 8.55 4.41 22.54
C ASN A 218 9.05 5.76 22.03
N GLY A 219 8.48 6.85 22.55
CA GLY A 219 8.76 8.21 22.09
C GLY A 219 8.03 8.60 20.79
N ASP A 220 8.23 9.83 20.33
CA ASP A 220 7.71 10.29 19.03
C ASP A 220 8.62 9.81 17.89
N ALA A 221 8.05 9.07 16.94
CA ALA A 221 8.78 8.53 15.80
C ALA A 221 9.13 9.57 14.73
N TYR A 222 8.75 10.84 14.91
CA TYR A 222 8.91 11.91 13.92
C TYR A 222 10.34 12.06 13.42
N THR A 223 11.35 12.02 14.31
CA THR A 223 12.77 12.16 13.91
C THR A 223 13.22 11.05 12.95
N LYS A 224 12.60 9.86 13.03
CA LYS A 224 12.84 8.74 12.11
C LYS A 224 12.11 8.90 10.78
N MET A 225 11.15 9.82 10.70
CA MET A 225 10.35 10.11 9.51
C MET A 225 10.73 11.42 8.82
N THR A 226 11.46 12.32 9.48
CA THR A 226 11.87 13.61 8.91
C THR A 226 12.56 13.43 7.56
N VAL A 227 12.10 14.18 6.56
CA VAL A 227 12.77 14.25 5.26
C VAL A 227 13.67 15.45 5.15
N THR A 228 14.64 15.27 4.26
CA THR A 228 15.57 16.29 3.80
C THR A 228 15.67 16.20 2.29
N GLU A 229 16.35 17.15 1.67
CA GLU A 229 16.58 17.14 0.22
C GLU A 229 17.32 15.90 -0.28
N ASN A 230 17.98 15.15 0.60
CA ASN A 230 18.60 13.87 0.23
C ASN A 230 17.55 12.89 -0.32
N HIS A 231 16.30 12.92 0.15
CA HIS A 231 15.27 12.00 -0.36
C HIS A 231 15.00 12.14 -1.86
N PHE A 232 15.35 13.28 -2.45
CA PHE A 232 15.21 13.53 -3.89
C PHE A 232 16.50 14.09 -4.51
N THR A 233 17.66 13.82 -3.90
CA THR A 233 18.96 14.15 -4.50
C THR A 233 19.59 12.88 -5.08
N PRO A 234 19.87 12.84 -6.40
CA PRO A 234 20.44 11.66 -7.06
C PRO A 234 21.69 11.13 -6.37
N GLY A 235 21.80 9.80 -6.26
CA GLY A 235 22.96 9.12 -5.68
C GLY A 235 23.00 9.04 -4.15
N THR A 236 22.11 9.74 -3.43
CA THR A 236 22.03 9.59 -1.98
C THR A 236 21.35 8.27 -1.57
N PRO A 237 21.68 7.68 -0.41
CA PRO A 237 21.01 6.48 0.08
C PRO A 237 19.50 6.65 0.24
N GLN A 238 19.03 7.84 0.61
CA GLN A 238 17.62 8.15 0.80
C GLN A 238 16.86 8.16 -0.53
N ALA A 239 17.41 8.77 -1.58
CA ALA A 239 16.81 8.74 -2.91
C ALA A 239 16.79 7.32 -3.51
N ILE A 240 17.85 6.54 -3.30
CA ILE A 240 17.88 5.13 -3.72
C ILE A 240 16.76 4.33 -3.03
N ALA A 241 16.55 4.57 -1.74
CA ALA A 241 15.53 3.88 -0.95
C ALA A 241 14.07 4.23 -1.35
N GLU A 242 13.83 5.38 -1.99
CA GLU A 242 12.49 5.74 -2.52
C GLU A 242 12.13 4.95 -3.79
N GLY A 243 13.10 4.31 -4.45
CA GLY A 243 12.84 3.40 -5.57
C GLY A 243 12.19 4.09 -6.77
N TYR A 244 12.68 5.28 -7.15
CA TYR A 244 12.13 6.06 -8.26
C TYR A 244 12.11 5.30 -9.58
N ILE A 245 11.20 5.71 -10.47
CA ILE A 245 11.12 5.15 -11.82
C ILE A 245 12.39 5.50 -12.63
N PRO A 246 12.79 4.68 -13.61
CA PRO A 246 14.05 4.87 -14.34
C PRO A 246 14.18 6.20 -15.10
N THR A 247 13.06 6.88 -15.36
CA THR A 247 13.04 8.18 -16.04
C THR A 247 13.25 9.37 -15.09
N ALA A 248 13.22 9.17 -13.78
CA ALA A 248 13.47 10.21 -12.78
C ALA A 248 14.97 10.29 -12.45
N LEU A 249 15.71 11.10 -13.22
CA LEU A 249 17.18 11.12 -13.19
C LEU A 249 17.75 12.33 -12.47
N SER A 250 17.07 13.48 -12.53
CA SER A 250 17.52 14.72 -11.91
C SER A 250 16.88 14.97 -10.55
N LYS A 251 17.45 15.89 -9.77
CA LYS A 251 16.85 16.35 -8.51
C LYS A 251 15.43 16.93 -8.69
N PRO A 252 15.17 17.80 -9.68
CA PRO A 252 13.80 18.21 -10.01
C PRO A 252 12.86 17.04 -10.31
N ASP A 253 13.29 16.06 -11.12
CA ASP A 253 12.43 14.90 -11.45
C ASP A 253 12.13 14.08 -10.20
N MET A 254 13.17 13.73 -9.44
CA MET A 254 13.03 12.99 -8.18
C MET A 254 12.15 13.74 -7.19
N PHE A 255 12.23 15.07 -7.12
CA PHE A 255 11.35 15.87 -6.26
C PHE A 255 9.88 15.70 -6.67
N ILE A 256 9.56 15.78 -7.96
CA ILE A 256 8.19 15.53 -8.45
C ILE A 256 7.76 14.12 -8.08
N HIS A 257 8.58 13.09 -8.31
CA HIS A 257 8.18 11.74 -7.91
C HIS A 257 8.04 11.57 -6.39
N PHE A 258 8.86 12.27 -5.61
CA PHE A 258 8.84 12.26 -4.14
C PHE A 258 7.56 12.88 -3.59
N ILE A 259 7.17 14.08 -4.05
CA ILE A 259 5.96 14.74 -3.56
C ILE A 259 4.71 13.92 -3.89
N TYR A 260 4.69 13.23 -5.04
CA TYR A 260 3.60 12.31 -5.38
C TYR A 260 3.62 11.01 -4.56
N ASN A 261 4.79 10.55 -4.11
CA ASN A 261 4.85 9.48 -3.10
C ASN A 261 4.26 9.97 -1.76
N GLU A 262 4.51 11.22 -1.34
CA GLU A 262 3.88 11.79 -0.14
C GLU A 262 2.38 11.98 -0.28
N ARG A 263 1.89 12.46 -1.44
CA ARG A 263 0.46 12.54 -1.73
C ARG A 263 -0.18 11.15 -1.63
N VAL A 264 0.42 10.11 -2.23
CA VAL A 264 -0.11 8.75 -2.10
C VAL A 264 -0.15 8.30 -0.64
N ARG A 265 0.93 8.50 0.14
CA ARG A 265 0.96 8.10 1.57
C ARG A 265 -0.10 8.82 2.40
N GLU A 266 -0.32 10.10 2.12
CA GLU A 266 -1.26 10.95 2.83
C GLU A 266 -2.73 10.66 2.45
N PHE A 267 -3.00 10.49 1.16
CA PHE A 267 -4.33 10.35 0.57
C PHE A 267 -4.71 8.91 0.23
N LEU A 268 -4.11 7.92 0.91
CA LEU A 268 -4.48 6.51 0.72
C LEU A 268 -6.01 6.36 0.85
N SER A 269 -6.63 5.75 -0.16
CA SER A 269 -8.08 5.53 -0.27
C SER A 269 -8.97 6.77 -0.42
N GLU A 270 -8.44 7.93 -0.81
CA GLU A 270 -9.25 9.16 -1.04
C GLU A 270 -9.55 9.43 -2.51
N GLY A 271 -9.15 8.55 -3.43
CA GLY A 271 -9.62 8.60 -4.83
C GLY A 271 -9.00 9.68 -5.73
N ILE A 272 -8.05 10.49 -5.25
CA ILE A 272 -7.48 11.62 -6.01
C ILE A 272 -6.21 11.29 -6.82
N ALA A 273 -5.64 10.09 -6.62
CA ALA A 273 -4.30 9.77 -7.10
C ALA A 273 -4.20 9.73 -8.63
N TRP A 274 -5.31 9.44 -9.33
CA TRP A 274 -5.33 9.38 -10.78
C TRP A 274 -5.22 10.79 -11.38
N GLU A 275 -6.12 11.67 -10.96
CA GLU A 275 -6.22 13.07 -11.38
C GLU A 275 -4.95 13.83 -11.02
N ASP A 276 -4.44 13.66 -9.80
CA ASP A 276 -3.20 14.27 -9.36
C ASP A 276 -2.03 13.91 -10.29
N GLN A 277 -1.81 12.61 -10.54
CA GLN A 277 -0.70 12.17 -11.38
C GLN A 277 -0.89 12.58 -12.85
N HIS A 278 -2.13 12.64 -13.33
CA HIS A 278 -2.46 13.15 -14.66
C HIS A 278 -2.07 14.62 -14.79
N ASN A 279 -2.49 15.44 -13.81
CA ASN A 279 -2.23 16.87 -13.80
C ASN A 279 -0.73 17.20 -13.70
N ALA A 280 0.06 16.36 -13.03
CA ALA A 280 1.52 16.48 -13.02
C ALA A 280 2.22 15.95 -14.29
N GLY A 281 1.49 15.29 -15.20
CA GLY A 281 2.06 14.70 -16.42
C GLY A 281 2.87 13.43 -16.19
N ILE A 282 2.75 12.80 -15.02
CA ILE A 282 3.56 11.63 -14.62
C ILE A 282 2.76 10.32 -14.54
N LEU A 283 1.44 10.36 -14.76
CA LEU A 283 0.54 9.21 -14.61
C LEU A 283 1.00 8.00 -15.44
N TYR A 284 1.18 8.17 -16.74
CA TYR A 284 1.54 7.06 -17.63
C TYR A 284 2.84 6.40 -17.18
N ASP A 285 3.92 7.19 -17.06
CA ASP A 285 5.25 6.72 -16.66
C ASP A 285 5.24 6.02 -15.31
N ARG A 286 4.53 6.55 -14.31
CA ARG A 286 4.41 5.87 -13.01
C ARG A 286 3.66 4.55 -13.15
N VAL A 287 2.55 4.51 -13.87
CA VAL A 287 1.73 3.31 -14.03
C VAL A 287 2.50 2.17 -14.70
N ILE A 288 3.14 2.43 -15.86
CA ILE A 288 3.90 1.40 -16.59
C ILE A 288 5.19 0.95 -15.88
N TYR A 289 5.76 1.76 -14.97
CA TYR A 289 6.94 1.34 -14.21
C TYR A 289 6.61 0.74 -12.82
N LEU A 290 5.41 0.94 -12.28
CA LEU A 290 5.07 0.50 -10.92
C LEU A 290 3.94 -0.53 -10.85
N ASN A 291 3.19 -0.77 -11.93
CA ASN A 291 2.09 -1.72 -11.96
C ASN A 291 2.28 -2.77 -13.07
N GLN A 292 2.49 -4.03 -12.67
CA GLN A 292 2.71 -5.14 -13.61
C GLN A 292 1.51 -5.43 -14.50
N MET A 293 0.28 -5.29 -13.99
CA MET A 293 -0.92 -5.52 -14.81
C MET A 293 -1.02 -4.50 -15.94
N ALA A 294 -0.72 -3.24 -15.62
CA ALA A 294 -0.79 -2.14 -16.58
C ALA A 294 0.36 -2.14 -17.59
N SER A 295 1.57 -2.48 -17.15
CA SER A 295 2.80 -2.30 -17.92
C SER A 295 2.93 -3.18 -19.14
N ASP A 296 3.58 -2.70 -20.18
CA ASP A 296 4.05 -3.45 -21.35
C ASP A 296 5.53 -3.86 -21.26
N ARG A 297 6.22 -3.56 -20.15
CA ARG A 297 7.65 -3.81 -19.99
C ARG A 297 7.95 -5.29 -19.72
N ALA A 298 8.99 -5.82 -20.35
CA ALA A 298 9.49 -7.17 -20.09
C ALA A 298 10.61 -7.16 -19.02
N GLY A 299 10.71 -8.25 -18.24
CA GLY A 299 11.82 -8.51 -17.31
C GLY A 299 11.97 -7.53 -16.14
N ARG A 300 10.95 -6.72 -15.84
CA ARG A 300 11.01 -5.68 -14.80
C ARG A 300 10.61 -6.16 -13.42
N TRP A 301 9.73 -7.15 -13.33
CA TRP A 301 9.24 -7.65 -12.04
C TRP A 301 10.02 -8.88 -11.59
N PRO A 302 10.09 -9.15 -10.27
CA PRO A 302 10.63 -10.41 -9.80
C PRO A 302 9.80 -11.59 -10.32
N ILE A 303 10.46 -12.71 -10.60
CA ILE A 303 9.83 -13.95 -11.11
C ILE A 303 9.51 -14.89 -9.96
N ALA A 304 8.32 -15.49 -9.97
CA ALA A 304 7.92 -16.56 -9.08
C ALA A 304 7.92 -17.92 -9.79
N PHE A 305 8.00 -19.00 -9.02
CA PHE A 305 7.96 -20.37 -9.53
C PHE A 305 6.56 -20.78 -10.00
N ASN A 306 5.51 -20.24 -9.38
CA ASN A 306 4.13 -20.66 -9.58
C ASN A 306 3.40 -19.91 -10.69
N THR A 307 4.09 -19.66 -11.81
CA THR A 307 3.49 -19.13 -13.03
C THR A 307 2.76 -20.24 -13.80
N VAL A 308 1.71 -19.89 -14.52
CA VAL A 308 0.91 -20.86 -15.29
C VAL A 308 0.60 -20.27 -16.66
N ASN A 309 1.06 -20.91 -17.74
CA ASN A 309 0.78 -20.49 -19.13
C ASN A 309 1.06 -18.99 -19.39
N GLY A 310 2.15 -18.44 -18.85
CA GLY A 310 2.49 -17.00 -18.97
C GLY A 310 1.69 -16.06 -18.04
N ASN A 311 0.80 -16.61 -17.21
CA ASN A 311 0.12 -15.89 -16.14
C ASN A 311 0.83 -16.03 -14.80
N GLY A 312 0.46 -15.19 -13.85
CA GLY A 312 1.15 -15.02 -12.58
C GLY A 312 2.32 -14.06 -12.67
N GLN A 313 3.17 -14.14 -11.66
CA GLN A 313 4.33 -13.27 -11.44
C GLN A 313 5.53 -13.75 -12.28
N ASP A 314 5.47 -13.56 -13.60
CA ASP A 314 6.44 -14.06 -14.59
C ASP A 314 7.56 -13.07 -14.97
N GLY A 315 7.59 -11.92 -14.29
CA GLY A 315 8.53 -10.83 -14.55
C GLY A 315 8.14 -9.89 -15.68
N ASN A 316 7.11 -10.21 -16.47
CA ASN A 316 6.66 -9.41 -17.59
C ASN A 316 5.36 -8.66 -17.25
N GLY A 317 5.23 -7.46 -17.80
CA GLY A 317 4.00 -6.70 -17.74
C GLY A 317 2.88 -7.34 -18.57
N LYS A 318 1.62 -7.10 -18.20
CA LYS A 318 0.43 -7.68 -18.87
C LYS A 318 -0.22 -6.76 -19.91
N GLY A 319 0.32 -5.55 -20.08
CA GLY A 319 0.04 -4.64 -21.20
C GLY A 319 -1.36 -4.04 -21.20
N GLN A 320 -2.07 -4.03 -20.07
CA GLN A 320 -3.46 -3.57 -19.99
C GLN A 320 -3.61 -2.05 -20.18
N MET A 321 -2.56 -1.27 -19.93
CA MET A 321 -2.60 0.18 -20.07
C MET A 321 -1.88 0.62 -21.36
N LYS A 322 -2.54 1.48 -22.13
CA LYS A 322 -1.93 2.20 -23.26
C LYS A 322 -1.84 3.68 -22.94
N LYS A 323 -0.87 4.36 -23.56
CA LYS A 323 -0.66 5.79 -23.34
C LYS A 323 -1.94 6.61 -23.58
N HIS A 324 -2.70 6.28 -24.63
CA HIS A 324 -3.94 6.99 -24.95
C HIS A 324 -5.09 6.83 -23.94
N TYR A 325 -4.98 5.92 -22.97
CA TYR A 325 -5.98 5.80 -21.90
C TYR A 325 -5.83 6.86 -20.81
N THR A 326 -4.67 7.52 -20.73
CA THR A 326 -4.47 8.65 -19.81
C THR A 326 -4.99 9.98 -20.39
N PHE A 327 -5.47 9.98 -21.64
CA PHE A 327 -5.85 11.21 -22.36
C PHE A 327 -7.09 11.86 -21.74
N ARG A 328 -6.91 13.07 -21.22
CA ARG A 328 -7.96 13.90 -20.59
C ARG A 328 -7.71 15.37 -20.95
N PRO A 329 -8.50 15.95 -21.88
CA PRO A 329 -8.33 17.34 -22.26
C PRO A 329 -8.73 18.27 -21.10
N TRP A 330 -7.92 19.30 -20.88
CA TRP A 330 -8.28 20.41 -20.01
C TRP A 330 -9.49 21.16 -20.56
N PRO A 331 -10.49 21.48 -19.74
CA PRO A 331 -11.59 22.34 -20.16
C PRO A 331 -11.05 23.67 -20.68
N ASN A 332 -11.53 24.12 -21.85
CA ASN A 332 -11.06 25.39 -22.42
C ASN A 332 -11.30 26.58 -21.48
N ILE A 333 -12.37 26.54 -20.68
CA ILE A 333 -12.67 27.55 -19.65
C ILE A 333 -11.56 27.70 -18.60
N TYR A 334 -10.77 26.65 -18.37
CA TYR A 334 -9.61 26.69 -17.48
C TYR A 334 -8.41 27.28 -18.22
N LEU A 335 -8.13 26.80 -19.44
CA LEU A 335 -6.97 27.23 -20.22
C LEU A 335 -6.95 28.74 -20.50
N VAL A 336 -8.12 29.36 -20.68
CA VAL A 336 -8.22 30.81 -20.93
C VAL A 336 -7.96 31.67 -19.69
N GLN A 337 -7.96 31.07 -18.48
CA GLN A 337 -7.64 31.76 -17.23
C GLN A 337 -6.15 31.69 -16.87
N LEU A 338 -5.38 30.85 -17.57
CA LEU A 338 -3.95 30.70 -17.32
C LEU A 338 -3.16 31.89 -17.84
N THR A 339 -2.07 32.21 -17.13
CA THR A 339 -1.14 33.27 -17.50
C THR A 339 0.28 32.74 -17.73
N ASP A 340 1.07 33.48 -18.49
CA ASP A 340 2.52 33.29 -18.58
C ASP A 340 3.24 33.79 -17.30
N ALA A 341 4.58 33.73 -17.33
CA ALA A 341 5.43 34.16 -16.22
C ALA A 341 5.32 35.68 -15.91
N ASP A 342 4.86 36.48 -16.86
CA ASP A 342 4.65 37.92 -16.73
C ASP A 342 3.21 38.27 -16.32
N GLY A 343 2.36 37.25 -16.10
CA GLY A 343 0.96 37.42 -15.72
C GLY A 343 0.02 37.76 -16.89
N LYS A 344 0.47 37.60 -18.15
CA LYS A 344 -0.38 37.83 -19.32
C LYS A 344 -1.17 36.57 -19.67
N PRO A 345 -2.44 36.67 -20.10
CA PRO A 345 -3.21 35.52 -20.56
C PRO A 345 -2.46 34.71 -21.62
N LEU A 346 -2.49 33.38 -21.53
CA LEU A 346 -1.83 32.52 -22.52
C LEU A 346 -2.40 32.74 -23.92
N GLU A 347 -1.53 32.91 -24.92
CA GLU A 347 -1.90 32.96 -26.34
C GLU A 347 -2.47 31.63 -26.85
N ALA A 348 -3.15 31.63 -28.00
CA ALA A 348 -3.80 30.44 -28.55
C ALA A 348 -2.83 29.25 -28.75
N THR A 349 -1.62 29.52 -29.25
CA THR A 349 -0.56 28.52 -29.43
C THR A 349 -0.05 27.98 -28.10
N ALA A 350 0.08 28.83 -27.08
CA ALA A 350 0.48 28.43 -25.74
C ALA A 350 -0.60 27.57 -25.06
N ARG A 351 -1.88 27.91 -25.21
CA ARG A 351 -3.00 27.07 -24.73
C ARG A 351 -3.03 25.72 -25.43
N GLN A 352 -2.78 25.68 -26.75
CA GLN A 352 -2.70 24.43 -27.50
C GLN A 352 -1.51 23.56 -27.05
N ALA A 353 -0.36 24.17 -26.76
CA ALA A 353 0.78 23.47 -26.19
C ALA A 353 0.48 22.95 -24.77
N TYR A 354 -0.20 23.76 -23.94
CA TYR A 354 -0.61 23.39 -22.58
C TYR A 354 -1.57 22.20 -22.57
N GLN A 355 -2.42 22.09 -23.60
CA GLN A 355 -3.33 20.97 -23.74
C GLN A 355 -2.61 19.61 -23.92
N ASN A 356 -1.30 19.65 -24.17
CA ASN A 356 -0.42 18.49 -24.29
C ASN A 356 -0.96 17.47 -25.30
N PRO A 357 -0.95 17.77 -26.61
CA PRO A 357 -1.57 16.93 -27.65
C PRO A 357 -0.79 15.64 -27.98
N GLY A 358 0.27 15.32 -27.23
CA GLY A 358 0.94 14.01 -27.22
C GLY A 358 0.57 13.16 -26.00
N TYR A 359 -0.37 13.68 -25.20
CA TYR A 359 -1.58 12.97 -24.78
C TYR A 359 -2.67 13.04 -25.88
#